data_AF-A0A352NAZ8-F1
#
_entry.id   AF-A0A352NAZ8-F1
#
_cell.length_a   1.000
_cell.length_b   1.000
_cell.length_c   1.000
_cell.angle_alpha   90.00
_cell.angle_beta   90.00
_cell.angle_gamma   90.00
#
_symmetry.space_group_name_H-M   'P 1'
#
loop_
_entity.id
_entity.type
_entity.pdbx_description
1 polymer ?
#
loop_
_entity_poly.entity_id
_entity_poly.type
_entity_poly.pdbx_seq_one_letter_code
_entity_poly.pdbx_strand_id
1 'polypeptide(L)'
;IIMIAVDKKLIPKLEFDKVIVLNPSAYDIDSNYLEAFLIEKAQEAGMKLAAQPESLKIPKNIYQACSKAAAEFLPSLEAFGFKFAKKKAFSAKAQHRWKKAISDIEFHIKHEGTSGTVIWQKSTEMRLLAGAKILPDDAAPKRADGTFGLAAKFTFALREENKDKFDPKTWTTTEDIILRSVNEVGHFLYFAGTNSWLEMFDDEGRSIHELTVVN
;
A
#
# COMPACT_ATOMS: atom_id res chain seq x y z
N ILE A 1 -26.86 19.52 2.43
CA ILE A 1 -27.11 18.27 1.67
C ILE A 1 -26.75 18.56 0.22
N ILE A 2 -25.95 17.71 -0.42
CA ILE A 2 -25.56 17.92 -1.83
C ILE A 2 -26.50 17.09 -2.70
N MET A 3 -27.27 17.75 -3.55
CA MET A 3 -28.28 17.12 -4.40
C MET A 3 -27.93 17.38 -5.87
N ILE A 4 -27.85 16.32 -6.66
CA ILE A 4 -27.80 16.38 -8.12
C ILE A 4 -29.23 16.04 -8.58
N ALA A 5 -29.87 16.92 -9.34
CA ALA A 5 -31.23 16.72 -9.82
C ALA A 5 -31.34 17.17 -11.27
N VAL A 6 -32.01 16.37 -12.10
CA VAL A 6 -32.26 16.66 -13.52
C VAL A 6 -33.52 17.51 -13.71
N ASP A 7 -34.47 17.49 -12.77
CA ASP A 7 -35.75 18.18 -12.91
C ASP A 7 -35.72 19.60 -12.31
N LYS A 8 -35.79 20.60 -13.20
CA LYS A 8 -35.89 22.03 -12.84
C LYS A 8 -37.13 22.36 -12.00
N LYS A 9 -38.19 21.54 -12.01
CA LYS A 9 -39.41 21.75 -11.21
C LYS A 9 -39.21 21.48 -9.71
N LEU A 10 -38.11 20.85 -9.31
CA LEU A 10 -37.75 20.62 -7.91
C LEU A 10 -37.05 21.82 -7.27
N ILE A 11 -36.43 22.69 -8.09
CA ILE A 11 -35.64 23.85 -7.64
C ILE A 11 -36.49 24.86 -6.81
N PRO A 12 -37.75 25.18 -7.16
CA PRO A 12 -38.55 26.14 -6.39
C PRO A 12 -39.03 25.63 -5.03
N LYS A 13 -38.86 24.33 -4.73
CA LYS A 13 -39.36 23.69 -3.50
C LYS A 13 -38.28 23.49 -2.43
N LEU A 14 -37.08 23.98 -2.68
CA LEU A 14 -35.90 23.73 -1.86
C LEU A 14 -35.14 25.04 -1.69
N GLU A 15 -34.75 25.36 -0.46
CA GLU A 15 -33.87 26.50 -0.18
C GLU A 15 -32.42 26.07 -0.37
N PHE A 16 -31.67 26.78 -1.23
CA PHE A 16 -30.27 26.52 -1.50
C PHE A 16 -29.45 27.82 -1.42
N ASP A 17 -28.29 27.79 -0.78
CA ASP A 17 -27.39 28.95 -0.70
C ASP A 17 -26.68 29.24 -2.04
N LYS A 18 -26.49 28.21 -2.88
CA LYS A 18 -25.80 28.28 -4.17
C LYS A 18 -26.37 27.25 -5.14
N VAL A 19 -26.57 27.66 -6.40
CA VAL A 19 -27.08 26.79 -7.48
C VAL A 19 -26.10 26.81 -8.65
N ILE A 20 -25.72 25.62 -9.12
CA ILE A 20 -24.95 25.43 -10.35
C ILE A 20 -25.84 24.69 -11.34
N VAL A 21 -26.00 25.24 -12.54
CA VAL A 21 -26.81 24.64 -13.61
C VAL A 21 -25.86 24.16 -14.71
N LEU A 22 -25.83 22.84 -14.92
CA LEU A 22 -25.17 22.24 -16.07
C LEU A 22 -26.22 22.06 -17.18
N ASN A 23 -25.87 22.43 -18.42
CA ASN A 23 -26.74 22.24 -19.58
C ASN A 23 -26.18 21.11 -20.47
N PRO A 24 -26.69 19.87 -20.37
CA PRO A 24 -26.17 18.73 -21.12
C PRO A 24 -26.34 18.87 -22.64
N SER A 25 -27.36 19.63 -23.07
CA SER A 25 -27.62 19.89 -24.50
C SER A 25 -26.51 20.68 -25.18
N ALA A 26 -25.65 21.38 -24.45
CA ALA A 26 -24.48 22.05 -25.02
C ALA A 26 -23.40 21.06 -25.51
N TYR A 27 -23.50 19.79 -25.13
CA TYR A 27 -22.52 18.74 -25.43
C TYR A 27 -23.09 17.62 -26.32
N ASP A 28 -24.34 17.74 -26.79
CA ASP A 28 -25.07 16.68 -27.51
C ASP A 28 -25.17 15.36 -26.72
N ILE A 29 -25.24 15.43 -25.39
CA ILE A 29 -25.31 14.27 -24.49
C ILE A 29 -26.69 14.21 -23.84
N ASP A 30 -27.28 13.01 -23.79
CA ASP A 30 -28.50 12.77 -23.02
C ASP A 30 -28.26 13.05 -21.52
N SER A 31 -29.18 13.78 -20.90
CA SER A 31 -29.05 14.19 -19.50
C SER A 31 -28.88 13.00 -18.56
N ASN A 32 -29.53 11.87 -18.83
CA ASN A 32 -29.44 10.66 -18.01
C ASN A 32 -28.04 10.02 -18.10
N TYR A 33 -27.39 10.07 -19.27
CA TYR A 33 -26.03 9.54 -19.42
C TYR A 33 -24.98 10.42 -18.74
N LEU A 34 -25.14 11.74 -18.80
CA LEU A 34 -24.23 12.65 -18.10
C LEU A 34 -24.41 12.53 -16.57
N GLU A 35 -25.65 12.42 -16.10
CA GLU A 35 -25.96 12.19 -14.70
C GLU A 35 -25.34 10.87 -14.20
N ALA A 36 -25.58 9.76 -14.91
CA ALA A 36 -25.00 8.46 -14.57
C ALA A 36 -23.46 8.50 -14.50
N PHE A 37 -22.81 9.23 -15.43
CA PHE A 37 -21.36 9.40 -15.43
C PHE A 37 -20.88 10.17 -14.19
N LEU A 38 -21.56 11.25 -13.81
CA LEU A 38 -21.21 12.03 -12.63
C LEU A 38 -21.46 11.27 -11.32
N ILE A 39 -22.50 10.44 -11.27
CA ILE A 39 -22.76 9.53 -10.16
C ILE A 39 -21.63 8.52 -10.01
N GLU A 40 -21.20 7.88 -11.10
CA GLU A 40 -20.06 6.95 -11.09
C GLU A 40 -18.81 7.63 -10.53
N LYS A 41 -18.48 8.84 -11.03
CA LYS A 41 -17.31 9.60 -10.54
C LYS A 41 -17.44 10.04 -9.09
N ALA A 42 -18.63 10.44 -8.64
CA ALA A 42 -18.88 10.79 -7.25
C ALA A 42 -18.72 9.59 -6.32
N GLN A 43 -19.22 8.42 -6.72
CA GLN A 43 -19.04 7.17 -5.98
C GLN A 43 -17.57 6.73 -5.95
N GLU A 44 -16.86 6.80 -7.07
CA GLU A 44 -15.41 6.56 -7.14
C GLU A 44 -14.60 7.52 -6.25
N ALA A 45 -15.05 8.77 -6.11
CA ALA A 45 -14.46 9.77 -5.23
C ALA A 45 -14.85 9.58 -3.74
N GLY A 46 -15.75 8.65 -3.43
CA GLY A 46 -16.24 8.39 -2.07
C GLY A 46 -17.18 9.47 -1.53
N MET A 47 -17.86 10.20 -2.40
CA MET A 47 -18.86 11.20 -2.01
C MET A 47 -20.14 10.54 -1.52
N LYS A 48 -20.75 11.09 -0.47
CA LYS A 48 -22.09 10.69 -0.02
C LYS A 48 -23.13 11.40 -0.87
N LEU A 49 -23.87 10.64 -1.67
CA LEU A 49 -25.00 11.14 -2.43
C LEU A 49 -26.24 11.24 -1.52
N ALA A 50 -27.06 12.27 -1.74
CA ALA A 50 -28.30 12.47 -0.96
C ALA A 50 -29.37 11.40 -1.24
N ALA A 51 -29.33 10.80 -2.43
CA ALA A 51 -30.16 9.68 -2.83
C ALA A 51 -29.29 8.64 -3.55
N GLN A 52 -29.71 7.38 -3.55
CA GLN A 52 -29.15 6.35 -4.42
C GLN A 52 -29.97 6.32 -5.72
N PRO A 53 -29.45 6.89 -6.82
CA PRO A 53 -30.13 6.85 -8.11
C PRO A 53 -30.05 5.46 -8.75
N GLU A 54 -30.98 5.16 -9.64
CA GLU A 54 -30.98 3.91 -10.41
C GLU A 54 -29.72 3.78 -11.28
N SER A 55 -29.20 2.56 -11.36
CA SER A 55 -28.00 2.27 -12.15
C SER A 55 -28.34 2.23 -13.64
N LEU A 56 -27.83 3.20 -14.38
CA LEU A 56 -27.93 3.27 -15.84
C LEU A 56 -26.60 2.84 -16.47
N LYS A 57 -26.64 1.81 -17.32
CA LYS A 57 -25.44 1.35 -18.04
C LYS A 57 -25.13 2.30 -19.20
N ILE A 58 -23.96 2.95 -19.15
CA ILE A 58 -23.51 3.90 -20.18
C ILE A 58 -22.83 3.13 -21.34
N PRO A 59 -23.28 3.27 -22.59
CA PRO A 59 -22.58 2.74 -23.75
C PRO A 59 -21.17 3.32 -23.91
N LYS A 60 -20.21 2.50 -24.40
CA LYS A 60 -18.78 2.86 -24.44
C LYS A 60 -18.48 4.12 -25.28
N ASN A 61 -19.21 4.31 -26.39
CA ASN A 61 -19.11 5.50 -27.24
C ASN A 61 -19.60 6.76 -26.52
N ILE A 62 -20.66 6.66 -25.72
CA ILE A 62 -21.23 7.76 -24.94
C ILE A 62 -20.35 8.07 -23.73
N TYR A 63 -19.74 7.06 -23.10
CA TYR A 63 -18.82 7.25 -21.97
C TYR A 63 -17.66 8.20 -22.32
N GLN A 64 -17.09 8.08 -23.52
CA GLN A 64 -16.02 8.98 -23.98
C GLN A 64 -16.53 10.41 -24.20
N ALA A 65 -17.75 10.59 -24.70
CA ALA A 65 -18.37 11.90 -24.85
C ALA A 65 -18.62 12.55 -23.47
N CYS A 66 -19.18 11.80 -22.51
CA CYS A 66 -19.37 12.27 -21.13
C CYS A 66 -18.04 12.66 -20.47
N SER A 67 -16.99 11.86 -20.65
CA SER A 67 -15.65 12.13 -20.11
C SER A 67 -15.06 13.43 -20.66
N LYS A 68 -15.19 13.67 -21.97
CA LYS A 68 -14.73 14.92 -22.61
C LYS A 68 -15.50 16.14 -22.10
N ALA A 69 -16.84 16.06 -22.10
CA ALA A 69 -17.67 17.15 -21.58
C ALA A 69 -17.35 17.44 -20.10
N ALA A 70 -17.19 16.41 -19.28
CA ALA A 70 -16.84 16.55 -17.88
C ALA A 70 -15.47 17.22 -17.67
N ALA A 71 -14.49 16.96 -18.54
CA ALA A 71 -13.17 17.60 -18.44
C ALA A 71 -13.25 19.13 -18.57
N GLU A 72 -14.25 19.67 -19.26
CA GLU A 72 -14.42 21.12 -19.42
C GLU A 72 -15.00 21.80 -18.18
N PHE A 73 -15.96 21.17 -17.49
CA PHE A 73 -16.66 21.79 -16.36
C PHE A 73 -16.23 21.29 -14.98
N LEU A 74 -15.63 20.09 -14.86
CA LEU A 74 -15.15 19.55 -13.58
C LEU A 74 -14.18 20.49 -12.85
N PRO A 75 -13.20 21.15 -13.51
CA PRO A 75 -12.32 22.11 -12.83
C PRO A 75 -13.08 23.28 -12.19
N SER A 76 -14.16 23.73 -12.84
CA SER A 76 -15.03 24.78 -12.28
C SER A 76 -15.77 24.26 -11.04
N LEU A 77 -16.26 23.02 -11.08
CA LEU A 77 -16.91 22.37 -9.94
C LEU A 77 -15.94 22.17 -8.76
N GLU A 78 -14.67 21.84 -9.03
CA GLU A 78 -13.64 21.74 -7.99
C GLU A 78 -13.44 23.06 -7.23
N ALA A 79 -13.47 24.20 -7.93
CA ALA A 79 -13.40 25.53 -7.31
C ALA A 79 -14.57 25.80 -6.35
N PHE A 80 -15.74 25.18 -6.60
CA PHE A 80 -16.90 25.22 -5.70
C PHE A 80 -16.88 24.13 -4.62
N GLY A 81 -15.79 23.35 -4.52
CA GLY A 81 -15.60 22.32 -3.50
C GLY A 81 -16.02 20.91 -3.90
N PHE A 82 -16.47 20.69 -5.14
CA PHE A 82 -16.85 19.37 -5.65
C PHE A 82 -15.62 18.63 -6.18
N LYS A 83 -14.98 17.82 -5.32
CA LYS A 83 -13.76 17.08 -5.66
C LYS A 83 -14.08 15.67 -6.17
N PHE A 84 -14.23 15.52 -7.49
CA PHE A 84 -14.47 14.22 -8.14
C PHE A 84 -13.19 13.39 -8.32
N ALA A 85 -12.04 13.88 -7.86
CA ALA A 85 -10.79 13.12 -7.86
C ALA A 85 -10.93 11.87 -6.98
N LYS A 86 -10.56 10.70 -7.53
CA LYS A 86 -10.47 9.45 -6.78
C LYS A 86 -9.61 9.70 -5.54
N LYS A 87 -10.18 9.55 -4.35
CA LYS A 87 -9.39 9.46 -3.12
C LYS A 87 -8.42 8.31 -3.34
N LYS A 88 -7.12 8.59 -3.44
CA LYS A 88 -6.12 7.53 -3.40
C LYS A 88 -6.40 6.74 -2.13
N ALA A 89 -6.70 5.46 -2.27
CA ALA A 89 -6.77 4.56 -1.14
C ALA A 89 -5.39 4.57 -0.51
N PHE A 90 -5.27 5.26 0.63
CA PHE A 90 -4.09 5.10 1.48
C PHE A 90 -4.21 3.73 2.12
N SER A 91 -3.21 2.88 1.91
CA SER A 91 -3.03 1.72 2.77
C SER A 91 -2.72 2.26 4.16
N ALA A 92 -3.53 1.92 5.16
CA ALA A 92 -3.25 2.26 6.56
C ALA A 92 -1.93 1.64 7.05
N LYS A 93 -1.40 0.64 6.33
CA LYS A 93 -0.08 0.07 6.56
C LYS A 93 0.96 0.84 5.76
N ALA A 94 2.00 1.29 6.44
CA ALA A 94 3.22 1.83 5.83
C ALA A 94 3.65 0.92 4.67
N GLN A 95 3.77 1.49 3.48
CA GLN A 95 4.34 0.80 2.33
C GLN A 95 5.82 1.12 2.25
N HIS A 96 6.65 0.16 1.87
CA HIS A 96 8.08 0.37 1.69
C HIS A 96 8.43 0.20 0.23
N ARG A 97 9.28 1.09 -0.29
CA ARG A 97 9.71 1.05 -1.69
C ARG A 97 11.23 1.10 -1.76
N TRP A 98 11.79 0.07 -2.41
CA TRP A 98 13.20 0.07 -2.79
C TRP A 98 13.52 1.21 -3.75
N LYS A 99 14.67 1.85 -3.54
CA LYS A 99 15.27 2.86 -4.43
C LYS A 99 16.75 2.55 -4.55
N LYS A 100 17.35 2.89 -5.69
CA LYS A 100 18.78 2.64 -5.96
C LYS A 100 19.70 3.19 -4.87
N ALA A 101 19.41 4.36 -4.30
CA ALA A 101 20.22 4.95 -3.23
C ALA A 101 20.33 4.07 -1.97
N ILE A 102 19.38 3.15 -1.74
CA ILE A 102 19.38 2.25 -0.58
C ILE A 102 20.28 1.03 -0.82
N SER A 103 20.62 0.67 -2.07
CA SER A 103 21.46 -0.51 -2.34
C SER A 103 22.91 -0.34 -1.91
N ASP A 104 23.32 0.90 -1.64
CA ASP A 104 24.68 1.25 -1.23
C ASP A 104 24.79 1.39 0.30
N ILE A 105 23.68 1.19 1.03
CA ILE A 105 23.61 1.32 2.49
C ILE A 105 23.71 -0.07 3.12
N GLU A 106 24.65 -0.22 4.04
CA GLU A 106 24.71 -1.35 4.95
C GLU A 106 23.81 -1.09 6.16
N PHE A 107 22.94 -2.05 6.45
CA PHE A 107 22.10 -2.00 7.64
C PHE A 107 22.56 -3.04 8.65
N HIS A 108 22.82 -2.60 9.86
CA HIS A 108 23.24 -3.41 10.98
C HIS A 108 22.04 -3.81 11.83
N ILE A 109 22.03 -5.08 12.22
CA ILE A 109 21.00 -5.70 13.05
C ILE A 109 21.67 -6.14 14.35
N LYS A 110 21.02 -5.84 15.48
CA LYS A 110 21.39 -6.37 16.79
C LYS A 110 20.12 -6.58 17.62
N HIS A 111 19.66 -7.82 17.68
CA HIS A 111 18.37 -8.15 18.30
C HIS A 111 18.45 -9.50 19.02
N GLU A 112 18.07 -9.56 20.30
CA GLU A 112 17.97 -10.80 21.11
C GLU A 112 19.14 -11.79 20.91
N GLY A 113 20.39 -11.29 20.95
CA GLY A 113 21.58 -12.13 20.81
C GLY A 113 21.96 -12.51 19.37
N THR A 114 21.17 -12.07 18.38
CA THR A 114 21.51 -12.10 16.95
C THR A 114 22.21 -10.82 16.52
N SER A 115 23.00 -10.94 15.46
CA SER A 115 23.61 -9.79 14.82
C SER A 115 23.87 -10.06 13.35
N GLY A 116 23.89 -9.02 12.52
CA GLY A 116 24.26 -9.18 11.12
C GLY A 116 24.27 -7.86 10.39
N THR A 117 24.90 -7.86 9.22
CA THR A 117 24.86 -6.73 8.29
C THR A 117 24.10 -7.17 7.05
N VAL A 118 23.14 -6.37 6.62
CA VAL A 118 22.28 -6.65 5.47
C VAL A 118 22.27 -5.48 4.48
N ILE A 119 22.25 -5.80 3.19
CA ILE A 119 22.16 -4.82 2.11
C ILE A 119 20.90 -5.10 1.29
N TRP A 120 20.06 -4.09 1.06
CA TRP A 120 18.89 -4.22 0.18
C TRP A 120 19.28 -3.95 -1.28
N GLN A 121 19.86 -4.95 -1.93
CA GLN A 121 20.52 -4.80 -3.23
C GLN A 121 19.56 -4.54 -4.39
N LYS A 122 18.41 -5.21 -4.40
CA LYS A 122 17.34 -5.03 -5.38
C LYS A 122 15.99 -5.15 -4.68
N SER A 123 14.91 -4.73 -5.34
CA SER A 123 13.55 -4.77 -4.76
C SER A 123 13.13 -6.13 -4.17
N THR A 124 13.71 -7.24 -4.63
CA THR A 124 13.44 -8.61 -4.17
C THR A 124 14.69 -9.35 -3.67
N GLU A 125 15.78 -8.64 -3.37
CA GLU A 125 17.05 -9.24 -2.93
C GLU A 125 17.62 -8.45 -1.75
N MET A 126 17.53 -9.05 -0.56
CA MET A 126 18.26 -8.69 0.65
C MET A 126 19.47 -9.61 0.75
N ARG A 127 20.68 -9.04 0.79
CA ARG A 127 21.91 -9.81 1.03
C ARG A 127 22.29 -9.68 2.49
N LEU A 128 22.18 -10.77 3.24
CA LEU A 128 22.76 -10.90 4.57
C LEU A 128 24.22 -11.30 4.40
N LEU A 129 25.15 -10.48 4.90
CA LEU A 129 26.58 -10.75 4.80
C LEU A 129 26.99 -11.94 5.69
N ALA A 130 28.05 -12.63 5.28
CA ALA A 130 28.70 -13.66 6.09
C ALA A 130 29.11 -13.13 7.48
N GLY A 131 29.14 -14.00 8.49
CA GLY A 131 29.44 -13.65 9.88
C GLY A 131 28.24 -13.18 10.70
N ALA A 132 27.02 -13.26 10.15
CA ALA A 132 25.81 -12.99 10.89
C ALA A 132 25.53 -14.08 11.92
N LYS A 133 25.23 -13.68 13.16
CA LYS A 133 24.84 -14.57 14.26
C LYS A 133 23.32 -14.73 14.26
N ILE A 134 22.85 -15.98 14.21
CA ILE A 134 21.43 -16.32 14.17
C ILE A 134 20.99 -16.97 15.48
N LEU A 135 19.71 -16.87 15.83
CA LEU A 135 19.16 -17.56 17.01
C LEU A 135 19.22 -19.07 16.77
N PRO A 136 19.68 -19.86 17.77
CA PRO A 136 19.61 -21.31 17.71
C PRO A 136 18.19 -21.86 17.51
N ASP A 137 18.06 -23.04 16.87
CA ASP A 137 16.75 -23.65 16.60
C ASP A 137 15.96 -24.06 17.85
N ASP A 138 16.65 -24.31 18.98
CA ASP A 138 16.01 -24.60 20.26
C ASP A 138 15.38 -23.36 20.92
N ALA A 139 15.79 -22.16 20.51
CA ALA A 139 15.18 -20.89 20.91
C ALA A 139 13.89 -20.57 20.11
N ALA A 140 13.50 -21.42 19.14
CA ALA A 140 12.31 -21.19 18.34
C ALA A 140 11.03 -21.14 19.20
N PRO A 141 10.17 -20.12 19.02
CA PRO A 141 8.98 -19.94 19.84
C PRO A 141 7.95 -21.06 19.61
N LYS A 142 7.51 -21.67 20.71
CA LYS A 142 6.48 -22.72 20.72
C LYS A 142 5.14 -22.15 21.15
N ARG A 143 4.06 -22.75 20.64
CA ARG A 143 2.69 -22.51 21.12
C ARG A 143 2.49 -23.13 22.51
N ALA A 144 1.38 -22.79 23.15
CA ALA A 144 0.99 -23.35 24.44
C ALA A 144 0.89 -24.89 24.45
N ASP A 145 0.59 -25.50 23.30
CA ASP A 145 0.54 -26.96 23.12
C ASP A 145 1.91 -27.60 22.83
N GLY A 146 3.00 -26.83 22.88
CA GLY A 146 4.37 -27.28 22.59
C GLY A 146 4.69 -27.40 21.09
N THR A 147 3.74 -27.14 20.19
CA THR A 147 3.96 -27.20 18.73
C THR A 147 4.60 -25.92 18.19
N PHE A 148 5.30 -26.04 17.06
CA PHE A 148 5.89 -24.87 16.40
C PHE A 148 4.85 -24.05 15.62
N GLY A 149 4.94 -22.72 15.81
CA GLY A 149 4.22 -21.70 15.06
C GLY A 149 4.47 -21.77 13.54
N LEU A 150 3.63 -21.08 12.76
CA LEU A 150 3.88 -20.93 11.31
C LEU A 150 5.21 -20.23 11.04
N ALA A 151 5.53 -19.19 11.81
CA ALA A 151 6.79 -18.46 11.73
C ALA A 151 8.01 -19.37 11.95
N ALA A 152 7.97 -20.21 12.98
CA ALA A 152 9.04 -21.16 13.28
C ALA A 152 9.20 -22.21 12.16
N LYS A 153 8.09 -22.79 11.68
CA LYS A 153 8.12 -23.74 10.55
C LYS A 153 8.69 -23.12 9.28
N PHE A 154 8.34 -21.85 9.00
CA PHE A 154 8.87 -21.11 7.86
C PHE A 154 10.38 -20.87 8.00
N THR A 155 10.84 -20.43 9.18
CA THR A 155 12.28 -20.27 9.45
C THR A 155 13.05 -21.58 9.26
N PHE A 156 12.53 -22.70 9.74
CA PHE A 156 13.20 -24.00 9.55
C PHE A 156 13.32 -24.39 8.07
N ALA A 157 12.27 -24.17 7.28
CA ALA A 157 12.34 -24.41 5.83
C ALA A 157 13.39 -23.49 5.18
N LEU A 158 13.39 -22.20 5.52
CA LEU A 158 14.34 -21.22 4.99
C LEU A 158 15.79 -21.54 5.38
N ARG A 159 16.02 -22.05 6.60
CA ARG A 159 17.35 -22.50 7.06
C ARG A 159 17.79 -23.78 6.40
N GLU A 160 16.89 -24.74 6.18
CA GLU A 160 17.21 -25.97 5.44
C GLU A 160 17.65 -25.66 4.00
N GLU A 161 16.99 -24.70 3.34
CA GLU A 161 17.38 -24.21 2.01
C GLU A 161 18.78 -23.56 1.99
N ASN A 162 19.28 -23.09 3.14
CA ASN A 162 20.56 -22.39 3.29
C ASN A 162 21.51 -23.11 4.27
N LYS A 163 21.32 -24.41 4.51
CA LYS A 163 22.04 -25.16 5.54
C LYS A 163 23.56 -25.20 5.36
N ASP A 164 24.02 -25.12 4.12
CA ASP A 164 25.44 -25.13 3.79
C ASP A 164 26.12 -23.78 4.05
N LYS A 165 25.33 -22.74 4.40
CA LYS A 165 25.78 -21.34 4.53
C LYS A 165 25.84 -20.85 5.97
N PHE A 166 25.64 -21.71 6.95
CA PHE A 166 25.87 -21.40 8.36
C PHE A 166 26.35 -22.63 9.13
N ASP A 167 27.12 -22.40 10.18
CA ASP A 167 27.58 -23.48 11.05
C ASP A 167 26.56 -23.73 12.17
N PRO A 168 25.92 -24.92 12.25
CA PRO A 168 24.92 -25.23 13.26
C PRO A 168 25.50 -25.37 14.68
N LYS A 169 26.82 -25.43 14.85
CA LYS A 169 27.46 -25.44 16.18
C LYS A 169 27.61 -24.04 16.75
N THR A 170 27.94 -23.07 15.90
CA THR A 170 28.19 -21.68 16.30
C THR A 170 27.03 -20.75 15.99
N TRP A 171 26.04 -21.21 15.22
CA TRP A 171 24.90 -20.44 14.72
C TRP A 171 25.34 -19.14 14.06
N THR A 172 26.36 -19.24 13.20
CA THR A 172 26.95 -18.12 12.49
C THR A 172 27.00 -18.41 10.99
N THR A 173 26.59 -17.46 10.16
CA THR A 173 26.66 -17.60 8.70
C THR A 173 28.11 -17.63 8.22
N THR A 174 28.42 -18.55 7.32
CA THR A 174 29.77 -18.73 6.74
C THR A 174 29.88 -18.07 5.38
N GLU A 175 28.75 -17.86 4.70
CA GLU A 175 28.64 -17.22 3.39
C GLU A 175 27.52 -16.18 3.38
N ASP A 176 27.52 -15.34 2.36
CA ASP A 176 26.41 -14.43 2.10
C ASP A 176 25.12 -15.21 1.76
N ILE A 177 24.01 -14.76 2.33
CA ILE A 177 22.69 -15.35 2.12
C ILE A 177 21.78 -14.34 1.42
N ILE A 178 21.15 -14.77 0.34
CA ILE A 178 20.20 -13.96 -0.43
C ILE A 178 18.78 -14.32 -0.01
N LEU A 179 18.09 -13.34 0.57
CA LEU A 179 16.72 -13.43 1.07
C LEU A 179 15.83 -12.48 0.27
N ARG A 180 14.53 -12.75 0.17
CA ARG A 180 13.64 -12.02 -0.73
C ARG A 180 13.09 -10.73 -0.14
N SER A 181 13.10 -10.60 1.19
CA SER A 181 12.48 -9.48 1.88
C SER A 181 13.06 -9.25 3.28
N VAL A 182 12.83 -8.04 3.82
CA VAL A 182 13.12 -7.68 5.22
C VAL A 182 12.54 -8.69 6.21
N ASN A 183 11.34 -9.21 5.93
CA ASN A 183 10.69 -10.22 6.78
C ASN A 183 11.43 -11.56 6.74
N GLU A 184 11.93 -12.00 5.58
CA GLU A 184 12.73 -13.22 5.50
C GLU A 184 14.04 -13.10 6.28
N VAL A 185 14.68 -11.91 6.27
CA VAL A 185 15.85 -11.64 7.12
C VAL A 185 15.50 -11.80 8.60
N GLY A 186 14.39 -11.21 9.05
CA GLY A 186 13.92 -11.36 10.43
C GLY A 186 13.57 -12.80 10.81
N HIS A 187 12.92 -13.54 9.90
CA HIS A 187 12.67 -14.97 10.09
C HIS A 187 13.98 -15.76 10.20
N PHE A 188 14.94 -15.50 9.30
CA PHE A 188 16.20 -16.23 9.24
C PHE A 188 17.05 -16.00 10.50
N LEU A 189 17.16 -14.75 10.93
CA LEU A 189 17.97 -14.36 12.09
C LEU A 189 17.30 -14.79 13.41
N TYR A 190 16.05 -14.40 13.66
CA TYR A 190 15.45 -14.46 15.00
C TYR A 190 14.00 -14.97 15.04
N PHE A 191 13.57 -15.79 14.09
CA PHE A 191 12.22 -16.39 14.07
C PHE A 191 11.06 -15.37 13.98
N ALA A 192 11.32 -14.17 13.46
CA ALA A 192 10.40 -13.03 13.48
C ALA A 192 9.98 -12.64 14.91
N GLY A 193 8.73 -12.22 15.15
CA GLY A 193 8.25 -11.80 16.48
C GLY A 193 8.43 -10.31 16.79
N THR A 194 9.29 -9.60 16.06
CA THR A 194 9.38 -8.13 16.06
C THR A 194 9.14 -7.55 14.66
N ASN A 195 9.01 -6.22 14.56
CA ASN A 195 8.93 -5.51 13.29
C ASN A 195 10.34 -5.31 12.72
N SER A 196 10.78 -6.23 11.86
CA SER A 196 12.12 -6.22 11.26
C SER A 196 12.50 -4.95 10.50
N TRP A 197 11.52 -4.15 10.06
CA TRP A 197 11.78 -2.83 9.46
C TRP A 197 12.37 -1.82 10.46
N LEU A 198 12.17 -2.04 11.75
CA LEU A 198 12.66 -1.19 12.85
C LEU A 198 13.89 -1.78 13.55
N GLU A 199 14.44 -2.87 13.04
CA GLU A 199 15.58 -3.59 13.65
C GLU A 199 16.85 -3.51 12.79
N MET A 200 16.79 -2.79 11.67
CA MET A 200 17.86 -2.63 10.68
C MET A 200 18.25 -1.16 10.60
N PHE A 201 19.46 -0.80 11.03
CA PHE A 201 19.92 0.58 11.16
C PHE A 201 21.18 0.83 10.34
N ASP A 202 21.27 1.98 9.67
CA ASP A 202 22.52 2.42 9.04
C ASP A 202 23.52 2.98 10.07
N ASP A 203 24.71 3.35 9.59
CA ASP A 203 25.76 3.98 10.42
C ASP A 203 25.33 5.29 11.08
N GLU A 204 24.32 5.98 10.53
CA GLU A 204 23.75 7.21 11.09
C GLU A 204 22.64 6.93 12.11
N GLY A 205 22.30 5.66 12.37
CA GLY A 205 21.25 5.23 13.30
C GLY A 205 19.83 5.36 12.74
N ARG A 206 19.66 5.56 11.43
CA ARG A 206 18.35 5.62 10.76
C ARG A 206 17.90 4.21 10.43
N SER A 207 16.63 3.94 10.66
CA SER A 207 16.06 2.62 10.33
C SER A 207 15.80 2.48 8.83
N ILE A 208 15.87 1.25 8.30
CA ILE A 208 15.43 0.95 6.94
C ILE A 208 13.96 1.37 6.72
N HIS A 209 13.11 1.30 7.76
CA HIS A 209 11.75 1.83 7.72
C HIS A 209 11.73 3.31 7.31
N GLU A 210 12.48 4.15 8.03
CA GLU A 210 12.53 5.60 7.82
C GLU A 210 12.96 5.97 6.41
N LEU A 211 13.96 5.27 5.88
CA LEU A 211 14.53 5.56 4.56
C LEU A 211 13.64 5.10 3.39
N THR A 212 12.74 4.14 3.64
CA THR A 212 12.04 3.43 2.56
C THR A 212 10.52 3.54 2.61
N VAL A 213 9.95 4.04 3.71
CA VAL A 213 8.51 4.23 3.83
C VAL A 213 8.00 5.24 2.80
N VAL A 214 6.89 4.91 2.15
CA VAL A 214 6.15 5.78 1.25
C VAL A 214 4.75 5.99 1.83
N ASN A 215 4.35 7.26 1.86
CA ASN A 215 2.99 7.69 2.15
C ASN A 215 2.20 7.69 0.83
#